data_AF-A0A7W0KJ69-F1
#
_entry.id   AF-A0A7W0KJ69-F1
#
_cell.length_a   1.000
_cell.length_b   1.000
_cell.length_c   1.000
_cell.angle_alpha   90.00
_cell.angle_beta   90.00
_cell.angle_gamma   90.00
#
_symmetry.space_group_name_H-M   'P 1'
#
loop_
_entity.id
_entity.type
_entity.pdbx_description
1 polymer ?
#
loop_
_entity_poly.entity_id
_entity_poly.type
_entity_poly.pdbx_seq_one_letter_code
_entity_poly.pdbx_strand_id
1 'polypeptide(L)'
;MPTRLENYQRKYRALAAELAGIGFISPGSLVLRETSCGKSGCRCQGDPPRRHGPYYQWSRAVAGKTVSRRLDEHEADLYRDW
;
A
#
# COMPACT_ATOMS: atom_id res chain seq x y z
N MET A 1 -11.51 36.45 -8.74
CA MET A 1 -10.74 35.76 -9.80
C MET A 1 -9.83 34.76 -9.11
N PRO A 2 -9.96 33.45 -9.37
CA PRO A 2 -9.05 32.47 -8.79
C PRO A 2 -7.62 32.70 -9.30
N THR A 3 -6.67 32.64 -8.39
CA THR A 3 -5.24 32.72 -8.66
C THR A 3 -4.79 31.61 -9.60
N ARG A 4 -3.61 31.78 -10.20
CA ARG A 4 -3.00 30.76 -11.06
C ARG A 4 -2.78 29.43 -10.31
N LEU A 5 -2.41 29.50 -9.03
CA LEU A 5 -2.23 28.31 -8.18
C LEU A 5 -3.56 27.57 -7.96
N GLU A 6 -4.62 28.29 -7.61
CA GLU A 6 -5.95 27.69 -7.40
C GLU A 6 -6.48 27.04 -8.69
N ASN A 7 -6.21 27.64 -9.85
CA ASN A 7 -6.55 27.03 -11.13
C ASN A 7 -5.77 25.71 -11.37
N TYR A 8 -4.47 25.68 -11.07
CA TYR A 8 -3.69 24.45 -11.17
C TYR A 8 -4.16 23.37 -10.19
N GLN A 9 -4.45 23.73 -8.94
CA GLN A 9 -4.97 22.80 -7.95
C GLN A 9 -6.32 22.20 -8.38
N ARG A 10 -7.22 23.03 -8.92
CA ARG A 10 -8.51 22.56 -9.45
C ARG A 10 -8.31 21.61 -10.63
N LYS A 11 -7.44 21.96 -11.59
CA LYS A 11 -7.14 21.09 -12.74
C LYS A 11 -6.52 19.76 -12.29
N TYR A 12 -5.61 19.80 -11.33
CA TYR A 12 -5.00 18.61 -10.73
C TYR A 12 -6.05 17.69 -10.10
N ARG A 13 -6.94 18.24 -9.27
CA ARG A 13 -8.02 17.46 -8.62
C ARG A 13 -8.98 16.83 -9.64
N ALA A 14 -9.34 17.57 -10.70
CA ALA A 14 -10.20 17.06 -11.75
C ALA A 14 -9.55 15.86 -12.47
N LEU A 15 -8.30 16.00 -12.90
CA LEU A 15 -7.56 14.92 -13.55
C LEU A 15 -7.36 13.70 -12.63
N ALA A 16 -7.08 13.92 -11.35
CA ALA A 16 -6.96 12.83 -10.38
C ALA A 16 -8.29 12.06 -10.22
N ALA A 17 -9.43 12.77 -10.23
CA ALA A 17 -10.75 12.14 -10.18
C ALA A 17 -11.07 11.34 -11.46
N GLU A 18 -10.72 11.87 -12.63
CA GLU A 18 -10.84 11.14 -13.91
C GLU A 18 -10.00 9.86 -13.92
N LEU A 19 -8.74 9.94 -13.46
CA LEU A 19 -7.85 8.77 -13.35
C LEU A 19 -8.38 7.74 -12.36
N ALA A 20 -8.95 8.17 -11.24
CA ALA A 20 -9.56 7.26 -10.27
C ALA A 20 -10.76 6.48 -10.87
N GLY A 21 -11.47 7.06 -11.85
CA GLY A 21 -12.56 6.40 -12.57
C GLY A 21 -12.12 5.29 -13.53
N ILE A 22 -10.84 5.23 -13.92
CA ILE A 22 -10.29 4.17 -14.78
C ILE A 22 -10.20 2.83 -14.02
N GLY A 23 -10.15 2.88 -12.68
CA GLY A 23 -10.01 1.70 -11.84
C GLY A 23 -8.55 1.29 -11.66
N PHE A 24 -8.25 0.01 -11.80
CA PHE A 24 -6.97 -0.55 -11.41
C PHE A 24 -5.79 -0.07 -12.30
N ILE A 25 -4.95 0.81 -11.74
CA ILE A 25 -3.79 1.39 -12.44
C ILE A 25 -2.45 0.73 -12.11
N SER A 26 -2.39 -0.23 -11.16
CA SER A 26 -1.11 -0.73 -10.64
C SER A 26 -1.12 -2.24 -10.34
N PRO A 27 -0.62 -3.09 -11.27
CA PRO A 27 -0.53 -4.54 -11.07
C PRO A 27 0.30 -4.92 -9.85
N GLY A 28 -0.13 -5.95 -9.14
CA GLY A 28 0.57 -6.51 -8.00
C GLY A 28 -0.27 -7.52 -7.23
N SER A 29 0.29 -8.05 -6.15
CA SER A 29 -0.36 -9.00 -5.24
C SER A 29 -0.41 -8.41 -3.84
N LEU A 30 -1.57 -8.46 -3.21
CA LEU A 30 -1.77 -8.09 -1.81
C LEU A 30 -1.83 -9.35 -0.96
N VAL A 31 -1.04 -9.40 0.11
CA VAL A 31 -1.05 -10.50 1.09
C VAL A 31 -1.05 -9.96 2.51
N LEU A 32 -1.75 -10.68 3.40
CA LEU A 32 -1.70 -10.43 4.84
C LEU A 32 -0.62 -11.32 5.46
N ARG A 33 0.35 -10.73 6.16
CA ARG A 33 1.51 -11.45 6.70
C ARG A 33 1.69 -11.18 8.19
N GLU A 34 1.91 -12.25 8.94
CA GLU A 34 2.56 -12.16 10.25
C GLU A 34 4.08 -12.32 10.08
N THR A 35 4.87 -11.64 10.89
CA THR A 35 6.34 -11.57 10.76
C THR A 35 7.05 -11.79 12.08
N SER A 36 8.31 -12.23 12.05
CA SER A 36 9.20 -12.20 13.21
C SER A 36 10.16 -11.03 13.14
N CYS A 37 10.45 -10.46 14.30
CA CYS A 37 11.54 -9.55 14.51
C CYS A 37 12.85 -10.34 14.70
N GLY A 38 14.01 -9.72 14.44
CA GLY A 38 15.34 -10.28 14.75
C GLY A 38 15.87 -9.90 16.14
N LYS A 39 15.09 -9.18 16.96
CA LYS A 39 15.53 -8.66 18.25
C LYS A 39 15.62 -9.80 19.28
N SER A 40 16.78 -9.90 19.95
CA SER A 40 16.95 -10.82 21.07
C SER A 40 15.92 -10.54 22.18
N GLY A 41 15.32 -11.61 22.73
CA GLY A 41 14.28 -11.53 23.77
C GLY A 41 12.88 -11.10 23.29
N CYS A 42 12.67 -10.95 21.97
CA CYS A 42 11.37 -10.61 21.40
C CYS A 42 10.39 -11.79 21.53
N ARG A 43 9.16 -11.54 21.97
CA ARG A 43 8.12 -12.58 22.13
C ARG A 43 7.79 -13.33 20.82
N CYS A 44 8.10 -12.74 19.66
CA CYS A 44 7.92 -13.41 18.38
C CYS A 44 8.88 -14.58 18.14
N GLN A 45 9.93 -14.70 18.96
CA GLN A 45 10.88 -15.81 18.95
C GLN A 45 10.69 -16.76 20.15
N GLY A 46 9.68 -16.51 21.00
CA GLY A 46 9.37 -17.40 22.13
C GLY A 46 8.74 -18.73 21.69
N ASP A 47 8.43 -19.58 22.66
CA ASP A 47 7.72 -20.84 22.46
C ASP A 47 6.49 -20.91 23.38
N PRO A 48 5.25 -20.83 22.85
CA PRO A 48 4.91 -20.65 21.44
C PRO A 48 5.20 -19.22 20.94
N PRO A 49 5.58 -19.03 19.66
CA PRO A 49 5.95 -17.72 19.12
C PRO A 49 4.75 -16.79 18.98
N ARG A 50 4.90 -15.54 19.42
CA ARG A 50 3.90 -14.48 19.23
C ARG A 50 4.32 -13.53 18.11
N ARG A 51 4.00 -13.89 16.86
CA ARG A 51 4.39 -13.14 15.65
C ARG A 51 3.81 -11.71 15.65
N HIS A 52 4.46 -10.82 14.90
CA HIS A 52 4.03 -9.44 14.69
C HIS A 52 3.09 -9.33 13.50
N GLY A 53 2.19 -8.36 13.55
CA GLY A 53 1.23 -8.09 12.51
C GLY A 53 -0.20 -8.38 12.99
N PRO A 54 -1.12 -8.68 12.07
CA PRO A 54 -0.86 -8.86 10.63
C PRO A 54 -0.53 -7.55 9.90
N TYR A 55 0.29 -7.63 8.84
CA TYR A 55 0.62 -6.50 7.96
C TYR A 55 0.17 -6.78 6.54
N TYR A 56 -0.48 -5.81 5.90
CA TYR A 56 -0.71 -5.85 4.47
C TYR A 56 0.61 -5.59 3.75
N GLN A 57 0.98 -6.50 2.85
CA GLN A 57 2.12 -6.36 1.98
C GLN A 57 1.65 -6.47 0.54
N TRP A 58 1.88 -5.40 -0.21
CA TRP A 58 1.65 -5.35 -1.65
C TRP A 58 2.98 -5.49 -2.39
N SER A 59 3.02 -6.35 -3.41
CA SER A 59 4.23 -6.59 -4.20
C SER A 59 3.95 -6.55 -5.69
N ARG A 60 4.86 -5.96 -6.46
CA ARG A 60 4.77 -5.90 -7.93
C ARG A 60 6.13 -6.01 -8.62
N ALA A 61 6.13 -6.32 -9.92
CA ALA A 61 7.32 -6.26 -10.74
C ALA A 61 7.58 -4.82 -11.23
N VAL A 62 8.81 -4.33 -11.04
CA VAL A 62 9.31 -3.05 -11.57
C VAL A 62 10.65 -3.34 -12.23
N ALA A 63 10.74 -3.12 -13.56
CA ALA A 63 11.95 -3.39 -14.34
C ALA A 63 12.53 -4.81 -14.10
N GLY A 64 11.66 -5.82 -14.08
CA GLY A 64 12.03 -7.23 -13.85
C GLY A 64 12.36 -7.59 -12.40
N LYS A 65 12.23 -6.68 -11.45
CA LYS A 65 12.48 -6.92 -10.02
C LYS A 65 11.20 -6.83 -9.19
N THR A 66 11.03 -7.72 -8.21
CA THR A 66 9.93 -7.64 -7.27
C THR A 66 10.20 -6.54 -6.24
N VAL A 67 9.31 -5.56 -6.19
CA VAL A 67 9.30 -4.50 -5.17
C VAL A 67 8.09 -4.74 -4.27
N SER A 68 8.32 -4.76 -2.95
CA SER A 68 7.29 -4.93 -1.94
C SER A 68 7.15 -3.68 -1.08
N ARG A 69 5.91 -3.31 -0.76
CA ARG A 69 5.58 -2.20 0.13
C ARG A 69 4.57 -2.68 1.18
N ARG A 70 4.70 -2.19 2.41
CA ARG A 70 3.66 -2.35 3.43
C ARG A 70 2.58 -1.29 3.23
N LEU A 71 1.33 -1.73 3.28
CA LEU A 71 0.17 -0.87 3.19
C LEU A 71 -0.51 -0.78 4.55
N ASP A 72 -1.17 0.34 4.81
CA ASP A 72 -2.21 0.38 5.84
C ASP A 72 -3.50 -0.28 5.35
N GLU A 73 -4.52 -0.36 6.21
CA GLU A 73 -5.78 -1.01 5.88
C GLU A 73 -6.56 -0.28 4.78
N HIS A 74 -6.60 1.06 4.82
CA HIS A 74 -7.30 1.85 3.81
C HIS A 74 -6.64 1.72 2.43
N GLU A 75 -5.31 1.76 2.39
CA GLU A 75 -4.55 1.49 1.17
C GLU A 75 -4.77 0.07 0.67
N ALA A 76 -4.87 -0.92 1.56
CA ALA A 76 -5.11 -2.32 1.19
C ALA A 76 -6.51 -2.55 0.61
N ASP A 77 -7.53 -1.86 1.09
CA ASP A 77 -8.90 -1.94 0.56
C ASP A 77 -8.98 -1.60 -0.92
N LEU A 78 -8.20 -0.60 -1.36
CA LEU A 78 -8.09 -0.23 -2.77
C LEU A 78 -7.64 -1.39 -3.67
N TYR A 79 -6.96 -2.40 -3.10
CA TYR A 79 -6.50 -3.60 -3.81
C TYR A 79 -7.34 -4.85 -3.49
N ARG A 80 -8.19 -4.86 -2.46
CA ARG A 80 -9.07 -6.00 -2.12
C ARG A 80 -10.35 -6.04 -2.93
N ASP A 81 -10.88 -4.87 -3.27
CA ASP A 81 -12.18 -4.71 -3.92
C ASP A 81 -12.16 -5.02 -5.44
N TRP A 82 -11.06 -5.60 -5.94
CA TRP A 82 -10.83 -5.88 -7.36
C TRP A 82 -10.44 -7.33 -7.60
#